data_AF-A0A931RDM1-F1
#
_entry.id   AF-A0A931RDM1-F1
#
_cell.length_a   1.000
_cell.length_b   1.000
_cell.length_c   1.000
_cell.angle_alpha   90.00
_cell.angle_beta   90.00
_cell.angle_gamma   90.00
#
_symmetry.space_group_name_H-M   'P 1'
#
loop_
_entity.id
_entity.type
_entity.pdbx_description
1 polymer ?
#
loop_
_entity_poly.entity_id
_entity_poly.type
_entity_poly.pdbx_seq_one_letter_code
_entity_poly.pdbx_strand_id
1 'polypeptide(L)'
;MKKYVFVANDFGFGPISRALTVAQTIKKKSVSQDVNISFITSGFSDHLIDPEFKIIKVANLRCVNNLRKVLSGLDDCSIIVSSANRFALTVSKQLGLKTILLDGLYWFWQKRPSEYETADIEICCVLPWLVDEFKYKHKDKIIVASPIEVPAHGLERNSVAWDSTFNIGGYVNPFHHHSHDVYLDLLGIALNTMQKNNGTILVATSEYCRDYLQENHRFAKSITLQCPNKDEYQAILQETKSVWLNGGSNSILEVLALEIPFYLFMPSNLSQYNLISNISEYLTIPVENLCPLLSYMSNHNQLKDCESEEEAIKIIADMISRLILKIMPENLDQLIWSLYSKSSSLLDNQQGVVKLRKEAQKSLTSSGMIADIIMS
;
A
#
# COMPACT_ATOMS: atom_id res chain seq x y z
N MET A 1 7.98 5.59 -31.95
CA MET A 1 7.01 5.40 -30.85
C MET A 1 7.68 4.60 -29.75
N LYS A 2 7.80 5.13 -28.53
CA LYS A 2 8.30 4.36 -27.38
C LYS A 2 7.14 3.57 -26.77
N LYS A 3 7.36 2.31 -26.39
CA LYS A 3 6.35 1.45 -25.77
C LYS A 3 6.79 1.13 -24.34
N TYR A 4 5.96 1.46 -23.35
CA TYR A 4 6.18 1.08 -21.96
C TYR A 4 5.16 0.01 -21.57
N VAL A 5 5.65 -1.10 -21.03
CA VAL A 5 4.82 -2.22 -20.56
C VAL A 5 5.03 -2.36 -19.07
N PHE A 6 4.03 -1.96 -18.30
CA PHE A 6 4.05 -2.04 -16.84
C PHE A 6 3.62 -3.43 -16.37
N VAL A 7 4.38 -3.99 -15.43
CA VAL A 7 4.05 -5.26 -14.79
C VAL A 7 4.21 -5.09 -13.29
N ALA A 8 3.09 -5.03 -12.56
CA ALA A 8 3.09 -4.97 -11.11
C ALA A 8 2.97 -6.37 -10.50
N ASN A 9 3.57 -6.60 -9.34
CA ASN A 9 3.32 -7.84 -8.59
C ASN A 9 1.93 -7.76 -7.92
N ASP A 10 1.19 -8.88 -7.89
CA ASP A 10 -0.14 -8.99 -7.26
C ASP A 10 -0.05 -9.02 -5.73
N PHE A 11 0.58 -8.02 -5.12
CA PHE A 11 0.79 -7.92 -3.68
C PHE A 11 0.04 -6.71 -3.13
N GLY A 12 -1.23 -6.92 -2.82
CA GLY A 12 -2.12 -5.82 -2.46
C GLY A 12 -2.22 -4.78 -3.57
N PHE A 13 -2.47 -3.53 -3.19
CA PHE A 13 -2.58 -2.42 -4.14
C PHE A 13 -1.28 -1.60 -4.28
N GLY A 14 -0.31 -1.80 -3.39
CA GLY A 14 0.91 -0.99 -3.35
C GLY A 14 1.70 -0.97 -4.67
N PRO A 15 2.10 -2.13 -5.23
CA PRO A 15 2.86 -2.21 -6.47
C PRO A 15 2.12 -1.63 -7.67
N ILE A 16 0.82 -1.93 -7.82
CA ILE A 16 0.02 -1.47 -8.95
C ILE A 16 -0.28 0.03 -8.87
N SER A 17 -0.64 0.57 -7.70
CA SER A 17 -0.84 2.01 -7.53
C SER A 17 0.43 2.79 -7.87
N ARG A 18 1.61 2.29 -7.47
CA ARG A 18 2.89 2.92 -7.83
C ARG A 18 3.14 2.91 -9.33
N ALA A 19 2.89 1.77 -9.98
CA ALA A 19 3.03 1.63 -11.42
C ALA A 19 2.10 2.61 -12.17
N LEU A 20 0.84 2.73 -11.73
CA LEU A 20 -0.15 3.64 -12.30
C LEU A 20 0.26 5.11 -12.15
N THR A 21 0.64 5.54 -10.94
CA THR A 21 1.10 6.91 -10.70
C THR A 21 2.27 7.30 -11.62
N VAL A 22 3.23 6.39 -11.83
CA VAL A 22 4.35 6.62 -12.75
C VAL A 22 3.88 6.65 -14.21
N ALA A 23 3.04 5.70 -14.63
CA ALA A 23 2.49 5.62 -15.98
C ALA A 23 1.70 6.88 -16.38
N GLN A 24 0.81 7.36 -15.50
CA GLN A 24 0.03 8.59 -15.69
C GLN A 24 0.96 9.80 -15.77
N THR A 25 2.03 9.84 -14.97
CA THR A 25 3.03 10.93 -15.05
C THR A 25 3.79 10.91 -16.38
N ILE A 26 4.21 9.74 -16.87
CA ILE A 26 4.82 9.61 -18.20
C ILE A 26 3.84 10.09 -19.28
N LYS A 27 2.58 9.67 -19.22
CA LYS A 27 1.54 10.07 -20.18
C LYS A 27 1.34 11.59 -20.19
N LYS A 28 1.18 12.21 -19.01
CA LYS A 28 1.04 13.67 -18.82
C LYS A 28 2.26 14.45 -19.37
N LYS A 29 3.49 13.91 -19.22
CA LYS A 29 4.71 14.53 -19.76
C LYS A 29 4.92 14.29 -21.26
N SER A 30 4.30 13.27 -21.82
CA SER A 30 4.51 12.83 -23.20
C SER A 30 3.50 13.42 -24.19
N VAL A 31 2.79 14.50 -23.88
CA VAL A 31 1.73 15.05 -24.77
C VAL A 31 2.24 15.37 -26.19
N SER A 32 3.52 15.70 -26.35
CA SER A 32 4.17 15.93 -27.65
C SER A 32 4.87 14.71 -28.26
N GLN A 33 4.86 13.57 -27.56
CA GLN A 33 5.55 12.34 -27.97
C GLN A 33 4.55 11.19 -28.17
N ASP A 34 4.75 10.42 -29.23
CA ASP A 34 3.98 9.19 -29.45
C ASP A 34 4.47 8.08 -28.51
N VAL A 35 3.80 7.96 -27.35
CA VAL A 35 4.07 6.99 -26.30
C VAL A 35 2.86 6.07 -26.11
N ASN A 36 3.12 4.77 -26.17
CA ASN A 36 2.12 3.73 -25.91
C ASN A 36 2.41 3.07 -24.56
N ILE A 37 1.40 3.05 -23.68
CA ILE A 37 1.50 2.48 -22.33
C ILE A 37 0.49 1.32 -22.23
N SER A 38 0.98 0.18 -21.75
CA SER A 38 0.15 -1.00 -21.49
C SER A 38 0.50 -1.62 -20.13
N PHE A 39 -0.44 -2.36 -19.57
CA PHE A 39 -0.29 -3.09 -18.31
C PHE A 39 -0.48 -4.59 -18.54
N ILE A 40 0.40 -5.41 -17.98
CA ILE A 40 0.19 -6.85 -17.84
C ILE A 40 -0.33 -7.12 -16.44
N THR A 41 -1.49 -7.78 -16.34
CA THR A 41 -2.24 -8.01 -15.10
C THR A 41 -2.82 -9.43 -15.06
N SER A 42 -3.07 -9.94 -13.86
CA SER A 42 -3.79 -11.20 -13.64
C SER A 42 -5.31 -11.07 -13.67
N GLY A 43 -5.83 -9.84 -13.67
CA GLY A 43 -7.24 -9.54 -13.40
C GLY A 43 -7.48 -8.97 -12.01
N PHE A 44 -6.58 -9.24 -11.06
CA PHE A 44 -6.77 -8.92 -9.64
C PHE A 44 -6.92 -7.42 -9.34
N SER A 45 -6.22 -6.57 -10.09
CA SER A 45 -6.22 -5.11 -9.88
C SER A 45 -6.68 -4.32 -11.10
N ASP A 46 -7.43 -4.95 -12.01
CA ASP A 46 -7.90 -4.31 -13.24
C ASP A 46 -8.74 -3.05 -12.96
N HIS A 47 -9.56 -3.09 -11.90
CA HIS A 47 -10.42 -1.97 -11.48
C HIS A 47 -9.64 -0.72 -11.05
N LEU A 48 -8.33 -0.82 -10.80
CA LEU A 48 -7.47 0.32 -10.47
C LEU A 48 -6.87 0.97 -11.72
N ILE A 49 -6.83 0.26 -12.85
CA ILE A 49 -6.14 0.71 -14.06
C ILE A 49 -7.06 1.63 -14.85
N ASP A 50 -6.57 2.82 -15.21
CA ASP A 50 -7.30 3.76 -16.05
C ASP A 50 -7.71 3.10 -17.38
N PRO A 51 -8.99 3.19 -17.80
CA PRO A 51 -9.45 2.67 -19.08
C PRO A 51 -8.67 3.15 -20.31
N GLU A 52 -7.94 4.28 -20.23
CA GLU A 52 -7.09 4.75 -21.31
C GLU A 52 -5.88 3.83 -21.58
N PHE A 53 -5.43 3.06 -20.57
CA PHE A 53 -4.30 2.16 -20.70
C PHE A 53 -4.72 0.81 -21.25
N LYS A 54 -3.93 0.28 -22.19
CA LYS A 54 -4.17 -1.07 -22.73
C LYS A 54 -3.87 -2.12 -21.67
N ILE A 55 -4.85 -2.97 -21.37
CA ILE A 55 -4.69 -4.12 -20.47
C ILE A 55 -4.37 -5.39 -21.28
N ILE A 56 -3.37 -6.15 -20.82
CA ILE A 56 -3.00 -7.47 -21.32
C ILE A 56 -3.12 -8.47 -20.17
N LYS A 57 -4.06 -9.41 -20.29
CA LYS A 57 -4.32 -10.39 -19.23
C LYS A 57 -3.38 -11.59 -19.32
N VAL A 58 -2.90 -12.04 -18.18
CA VAL A 58 -2.25 -13.35 -17.99
C VAL A 58 -2.93 -14.10 -16.87
N ALA A 59 -2.87 -15.43 -16.88
CA ALA A 59 -3.52 -16.20 -15.81
C ALA A 59 -2.81 -16.05 -14.44
N ASN A 60 -1.49 -15.76 -14.44
CA ASN A 60 -0.72 -15.65 -13.20
C ASN A 60 0.57 -14.85 -13.45
N LEU A 61 0.69 -13.68 -12.80
CA LEU A 61 1.86 -12.78 -12.88
C LEU A 61 3.11 -13.32 -12.18
N ARG A 62 2.99 -14.42 -11.44
CA ARG A 62 4.08 -15.12 -10.74
C ARG A 62 4.52 -16.39 -11.46
N CYS A 63 3.97 -16.65 -12.66
CA CYS A 63 4.34 -17.79 -13.50
C CYS A 63 5.20 -17.33 -14.68
N VAL A 64 6.47 -17.73 -14.69
CA VAL A 64 7.45 -17.43 -15.76
C VAL A 64 6.91 -17.80 -17.14
N ASN A 65 6.24 -18.95 -17.29
CA ASN A 65 5.71 -19.39 -18.58
C ASN A 65 4.54 -18.54 -19.08
N ASN A 66 3.66 -18.08 -18.17
CA ASN A 66 2.55 -17.21 -18.53
C ASN A 66 3.05 -15.84 -19.00
N LEU A 67 4.01 -15.28 -18.27
CA LEU A 67 4.67 -14.03 -18.66
C LEU A 67 5.45 -14.17 -19.97
N ARG A 68 6.19 -15.27 -20.16
CA ARG A 68 6.95 -15.51 -21.40
C ARG A 68 6.05 -15.49 -22.63
N LYS A 69 4.88 -16.13 -22.58
CA LYS A 69 3.92 -16.17 -23.71
C LYS A 69 3.49 -14.77 -24.16
N VAL A 70 3.33 -13.84 -23.23
CA VAL A 70 2.93 -12.46 -23.54
C VAL A 70 4.14 -11.61 -23.94
N LEU A 71 5.22 -11.67 -23.16
CA LEU A 71 6.41 -10.84 -23.38
C LEU A 71 7.16 -11.22 -24.66
N SER A 72 7.11 -12.47 -25.12
CA SER A 72 7.74 -12.88 -26.39
C SER A 72 7.07 -12.29 -27.64
N GLY A 73 5.86 -11.74 -27.51
CA GLY A 73 5.16 -11.06 -28.60
C GLY A 73 5.42 -9.56 -28.68
N LEU A 74 6.23 -9.02 -27.75
CA LEU A 74 6.64 -7.62 -27.76
C LEU A 74 7.83 -7.43 -28.71
N ASP A 75 7.96 -6.21 -29.25
CA ASP A 75 9.11 -5.84 -30.07
C ASP A 75 10.26 -5.28 -29.23
N ASP A 76 11.45 -5.19 -29.83
CA ASP A 76 12.67 -4.69 -29.18
C ASP A 76 12.58 -3.20 -28.75
N CYS A 77 11.55 -2.48 -29.22
CA CYS A 77 11.27 -1.10 -28.79
C CYS A 77 10.48 -1.01 -27.47
N SER A 78 10.08 -2.16 -26.92
CA SER A 78 9.31 -2.24 -25.69
C SER A 78 10.21 -2.21 -24.45
N ILE A 79 9.93 -1.29 -23.53
CA ILE A 79 10.60 -1.17 -22.23
C ILE A 79 9.68 -1.74 -21.17
N ILE A 80 10.16 -2.71 -20.41
CA ILE A 80 9.41 -3.34 -19.33
C ILE A 80 9.66 -2.59 -18.03
N VAL A 81 8.59 -2.01 -17.46
CA VAL A 81 8.64 -1.34 -16.16
C VAL A 81 8.03 -2.28 -15.11
N SER A 82 8.90 -2.97 -14.37
CA SER A 82 8.49 -3.90 -13.31
C SER A 82 8.32 -3.17 -11.99
N SER A 83 7.14 -3.25 -11.39
CA SER A 83 6.88 -2.77 -10.02
C SER A 83 6.88 -3.97 -9.07
N ALA A 84 8.05 -4.21 -8.47
CA ALA A 84 8.33 -5.35 -7.59
C ALA A 84 8.00 -6.75 -8.17
N ASN A 85 7.89 -6.91 -9.50
CA ASN A 85 7.61 -8.20 -10.13
C ASN A 85 8.91 -8.85 -10.61
N ARG A 86 9.51 -9.69 -9.75
CA ARG A 86 10.74 -10.42 -10.08
C ARG A 86 10.62 -11.35 -11.28
N PHE A 87 9.45 -11.95 -11.48
CA PHE A 87 9.22 -12.91 -12.57
C PHE A 87 9.22 -12.22 -13.94
N ALA A 88 8.66 -11.01 -14.00
CA ALA A 88 8.71 -10.16 -15.18
C ALA A 88 10.15 -9.78 -15.53
N LEU A 89 10.98 -9.44 -14.54
CA LEU A 89 12.41 -9.16 -14.76
C LEU A 89 13.15 -10.39 -15.31
N THR A 90 12.96 -11.56 -14.68
CA THR A 90 13.59 -12.81 -15.13
C THR A 90 13.28 -13.11 -16.60
N VAL A 91 11.99 -13.04 -16.97
CA VAL A 91 11.56 -13.33 -18.35
C VAL A 91 12.08 -12.28 -19.32
N SER A 92 11.99 -11.00 -18.96
CA SER A 92 12.44 -9.90 -19.82
C SER A 92 13.94 -10.00 -20.11
N LYS A 93 14.76 -10.33 -19.09
CA LYS A 93 16.20 -10.55 -19.26
C LYS A 93 16.49 -11.70 -20.22
N GLN A 94 15.75 -12.81 -20.12
CA GLN A 94 15.90 -13.96 -21.00
C GLN A 94 15.47 -13.69 -22.45
N LEU A 95 14.59 -12.70 -22.66
CA LEU A 95 14.15 -12.26 -23.98
C LEU A 95 14.98 -11.08 -24.53
N GLY A 96 15.96 -10.58 -23.77
CA GLY A 96 16.77 -9.42 -24.18
C GLY A 96 16.01 -8.08 -24.20
N LEU A 97 14.87 -8.00 -23.51
CA LEU A 97 14.08 -6.76 -23.41
C LEU A 97 14.71 -5.80 -22.38
N LYS A 98 14.66 -4.50 -22.67
CA LYS A 98 15.10 -3.46 -21.72
C LYS A 98 14.16 -3.41 -20.53
N THR A 99 14.73 -3.33 -19.33
CA THR A 99 14.02 -3.43 -18.06
C THR A 99 14.31 -2.26 -17.13
N ILE A 100 13.27 -1.80 -16.46
CA ILE A 100 13.34 -0.84 -15.36
C ILE A 100 12.63 -1.45 -14.17
N LEU A 101 13.29 -1.49 -13.02
CA LEU A 101 12.70 -1.92 -11.76
C LEU A 101 12.31 -0.70 -10.93
N LEU A 102 11.05 -0.67 -10.49
CA LEU A 102 10.56 0.15 -9.39
C LEU A 102 10.56 -0.71 -8.12
N ASP A 103 11.63 -0.65 -7.33
CA ASP A 103 11.70 -1.35 -6.05
C ASP A 103 10.99 -0.54 -4.96
N GLY A 104 9.69 -0.75 -4.86
CA GLY A 104 8.80 -0.11 -3.90
C GLY A 104 9.08 -0.41 -2.42
N LEU A 105 9.92 -1.41 -2.14
CA LEU A 105 10.18 -1.96 -0.82
C LEU A 105 11.68 -1.99 -0.51
N TYR A 106 12.49 -1.16 -1.19
CA TYR A 106 13.95 -1.13 -0.99
C TYR A 106 14.34 -0.90 0.48
N TRP A 107 13.53 -0.13 1.22
CA TRP A 107 13.70 0.14 2.65
C TRP A 107 13.35 -1.04 3.58
N PHE A 108 12.65 -2.05 3.06
CA PHE A 108 12.06 -3.15 3.83
C PHE A 108 12.89 -4.44 3.78
N TRP A 109 13.55 -4.71 2.66
CA TRP A 109 14.21 -6.00 2.44
C TRP A 109 15.36 -6.25 3.43
N GLN A 110 15.25 -7.30 4.24
CA GLN A 110 16.42 -7.88 4.92
C GLN A 110 17.32 -8.59 3.89
N LYS A 111 16.69 -9.36 2.99
CA LYS A 111 17.33 -10.01 1.84
C LYS A 111 16.50 -9.73 0.59
N ARG A 112 17.04 -8.89 -0.29
CA ARG A 112 16.37 -8.51 -1.54
C ARG A 112 16.34 -9.68 -2.52
N PRO A 113 15.28 -9.84 -3.34
CA PRO A 113 15.28 -10.81 -4.43
C PRO A 113 16.46 -10.57 -5.39
N SER A 114 17.25 -11.61 -5.67
CA SER A 114 18.43 -11.48 -6.53
C SER A 114 18.07 -11.13 -7.98
N GLU A 115 16.85 -11.44 -8.41
CA GLU A 115 16.35 -11.10 -9.75
C GLU A 115 16.25 -9.58 -9.95
N TYR A 116 16.17 -8.79 -8.88
CA TYR A 116 16.14 -7.33 -8.96
C TYR A 116 17.44 -6.77 -9.53
N GLU A 117 18.55 -7.46 -9.33
CA GLU A 117 19.88 -7.08 -9.84
C GLU A 117 20.03 -7.30 -11.35
N THR A 118 19.05 -7.94 -11.99
CA THR A 118 19.07 -8.18 -13.44
C THR A 118 18.49 -7.03 -14.26
N ALA A 119 17.88 -6.03 -13.60
CA ALA A 119 17.29 -4.87 -14.24
C ALA A 119 18.36 -3.94 -14.84
N ASP A 120 18.08 -3.35 -16.00
CA ASP A 120 19.02 -2.41 -16.64
C ASP A 120 19.04 -1.05 -15.92
N ILE A 121 17.90 -0.63 -15.35
CA ILE A 121 17.79 0.53 -14.47
C ILE A 121 17.03 0.11 -13.22
N GLU A 122 17.61 0.39 -12.06
CA GLU A 122 16.99 0.15 -10.76
C GLU A 122 16.66 1.50 -10.10
N ILE A 123 15.37 1.71 -9.80
CA ILE A 123 14.87 2.88 -9.07
C ILE A 123 14.40 2.40 -7.69
N CYS A 124 15.18 2.72 -6.68
CA CYS A 124 14.97 2.32 -5.30
C CYS A 124 14.05 3.32 -4.60
N CYS A 125 12.80 2.91 -4.37
CA CYS A 125 11.82 3.73 -3.67
C CYS A 125 11.91 3.46 -2.16
N VAL A 126 12.16 4.51 -1.38
CA VAL A 126 12.26 4.43 0.09
C VAL A 126 11.21 5.28 0.78
N LEU A 127 11.09 5.16 2.10
CA LEU A 127 10.26 6.05 2.90
C LEU A 127 10.85 7.47 2.85
N PRO A 128 10.03 8.53 2.77
CA PRO A 128 10.51 9.90 2.54
C PRO A 128 11.54 10.38 3.57
N TRP A 129 11.32 10.01 4.84
CA TRP A 129 12.22 10.33 5.94
C TRP A 129 13.51 9.51 5.98
N LEU A 130 13.64 8.47 5.15
CA LEU A 130 14.84 7.65 5.00
C LEU A 130 15.64 8.00 3.72
N VAL A 131 15.11 8.86 2.85
CA VAL A 131 15.75 9.18 1.54
C VAL A 131 17.19 9.64 1.69
N ASP A 132 17.45 10.58 2.60
CA ASP A 132 18.76 11.19 2.74
C ASP A 132 19.79 10.20 3.32
N GLU A 133 19.36 9.38 4.29
CA GLU A 133 20.16 8.29 4.84
C GLU A 133 20.53 7.25 3.77
N PHE A 134 19.54 6.83 2.97
CA PHE A 134 19.75 5.84 1.92
C PHE A 134 20.63 6.37 0.78
N LYS A 135 20.46 7.63 0.37
CA LYS A 135 21.35 8.29 -0.60
C LYS A 135 22.79 8.35 -0.10
N TYR A 136 22.98 8.58 1.19
CA TYR A 136 24.32 8.59 1.79
C TYR A 136 24.96 7.20 1.79
N LYS A 137 24.19 6.16 2.15
CA LYS A 137 24.66 4.76 2.24
C LYS A 137 24.83 4.08 0.88
N HIS A 138 24.03 4.42 -0.12
CA HIS A 138 23.95 3.74 -1.42
C HIS A 138 24.15 4.72 -2.58
N LYS A 139 25.35 5.28 -2.70
CA LYS A 139 25.68 6.35 -3.67
C LYS A 139 25.60 5.93 -5.13
N ASP A 140 25.68 4.64 -5.40
CA ASP A 140 25.60 4.01 -6.72
C ASP A 140 24.16 3.71 -7.17
N LYS A 141 23.17 3.99 -6.31
CA LYS A 141 21.76 3.68 -6.57
C LYS A 141 20.92 4.93 -6.80
N ILE A 142 19.89 4.79 -7.63
CA ILE A 142 18.87 5.82 -7.83
C ILE A 142 17.88 5.73 -6.67
N ILE A 143 18.14 6.49 -5.60
CA ILE A 143 17.26 6.55 -4.44
C ILE A 143 16.26 7.69 -4.59
N VAL A 144 14.97 7.37 -4.52
CA VAL A 144 13.85 8.33 -4.55
C VAL A 144 12.86 8.04 -3.43
N ALA A 145 12.08 9.06 -3.02
CA ALA A 145 10.95 8.78 -2.14
C ALA A 145 9.90 7.95 -2.89
N SER A 146 9.18 7.10 -2.16
CA SER A 146 8.07 6.33 -2.76
C SER A 146 7.05 7.29 -3.37
N PRO A 147 6.74 7.19 -4.67
CA PRO A 147 5.83 8.12 -5.31
C PRO A 147 4.41 7.86 -4.84
N ILE A 148 3.66 8.94 -4.65
CA ILE A 148 2.21 8.92 -4.44
C ILE A 148 1.58 9.87 -5.44
N GLU A 149 0.30 9.64 -5.72
CA GLU A 149 -0.52 10.61 -6.43
C GLU A 149 -1.49 11.24 -5.44
N VAL A 150 -1.35 12.55 -5.30
CA VAL A 150 -2.29 13.41 -4.60
C VAL A 150 -2.57 14.59 -5.54
N PRO A 151 -3.83 15.03 -5.68
CA PRO A 151 -4.16 16.16 -6.55
C PRO A 151 -3.39 17.45 -6.17
N ALA A 152 -2.87 18.14 -7.19
CA ALA A 152 -1.84 19.19 -7.04
C ALA A 152 -2.27 20.44 -6.25
N HIS A 153 -3.57 20.68 -6.09
CA HIS A 153 -4.07 21.89 -5.42
C HIS A 153 -4.14 21.78 -3.89
N GLY A 154 -3.78 20.63 -3.31
CA GLY A 154 -4.34 20.27 -2.01
C GLY A 154 -5.85 20.08 -2.19
N LEU A 155 -6.40 19.05 -1.57
CA LEU A 155 -7.83 18.84 -1.72
C LEU A 155 -8.51 19.88 -0.84
N GLU A 156 -9.18 20.87 -1.46
CA GLU A 156 -10.19 21.65 -0.75
C GLU A 156 -11.08 20.63 -0.05
N ARG A 157 -11.12 20.68 1.28
CA ARG A 157 -11.91 19.74 2.05
C ARG A 157 -13.37 19.96 1.65
N ASN A 158 -13.95 19.00 0.95
CA ASN A 158 -15.38 18.98 0.66
C ASN A 158 -16.17 18.92 1.97
N SER A 159 -17.49 19.13 1.91
CA SER A 159 -18.36 18.84 3.03
C SER A 159 -18.12 17.42 3.53
N VAL A 160 -17.79 17.26 4.81
CA VAL A 160 -17.47 15.96 5.41
C VAL A 160 -18.67 15.03 5.27
N ALA A 161 -18.50 13.95 4.51
CA ALA A 161 -19.49 12.87 4.36
C ALA A 161 -19.22 11.69 5.29
N TRP A 162 -17.95 11.50 5.67
CA TRP A 162 -17.48 10.35 6.45
C TRP A 162 -16.76 10.80 7.73
N ASP A 163 -17.24 10.37 8.89
CA ASP A 163 -16.54 10.59 10.16
C ASP A 163 -15.24 9.76 10.23
N SER A 164 -15.25 8.56 9.65
CA SER A 164 -14.09 7.67 9.60
C SER A 164 -14.07 6.86 8.31
N THR A 165 -12.89 6.71 7.72
CA THR A 165 -12.65 5.77 6.62
C THR A 165 -11.61 4.74 7.02
N PHE A 166 -11.94 3.45 6.90
CA PHE A 166 -10.99 2.36 7.03
C PHE A 166 -10.44 2.01 5.65
N ASN A 167 -9.12 2.06 5.49
CA ASN A 167 -8.44 1.49 4.33
C ASN A 167 -7.66 0.26 4.76
N ILE A 168 -8.18 -0.90 4.36
CA ILE A 168 -7.52 -2.21 4.54
C ILE A 168 -6.98 -2.76 3.22
N GLY A 169 -6.71 -1.87 2.28
CA GLY A 169 -5.97 -2.15 1.06
C GLY A 169 -4.69 -2.92 1.37
N GLY A 170 -4.42 -3.94 0.56
CA GLY A 170 -3.26 -4.80 0.74
C GLY A 170 -3.39 -5.92 1.77
N TYR A 171 -4.57 -6.13 2.34
CA TYR A 171 -4.86 -7.38 3.06
C TYR A 171 -4.71 -8.61 2.15
N VAL A 172 -5.43 -8.63 1.02
CA VAL A 172 -5.32 -9.71 0.04
C VAL A 172 -4.00 -9.59 -0.73
N ASN A 173 -3.19 -10.64 -0.66
CA ASN A 173 -1.87 -10.74 -1.26
C ASN A 173 -1.60 -12.22 -1.65
N PRO A 174 -0.48 -12.57 -2.32
CA PRO A 174 -0.24 -13.92 -2.84
C PRO A 174 -0.10 -15.00 -1.76
N PHE A 175 0.08 -14.60 -0.50
CA PHE A 175 0.21 -15.49 0.67
C PHE A 175 -1.07 -15.50 1.51
N HIS A 176 -2.13 -14.83 1.06
CA HIS A 176 -3.43 -14.88 1.73
C HIS A 176 -4.09 -16.26 1.55
N HIS A 177 -4.73 -16.71 2.64
CA HIS A 177 -5.51 -17.93 2.72
C HIS A 177 -6.72 -17.66 3.61
N HIS A 178 -7.80 -18.43 3.47
CA HIS A 178 -9.01 -18.27 4.30
C HIS A 178 -8.74 -18.37 5.81
N SER A 179 -7.73 -19.14 6.23
CA SER A 179 -7.31 -19.19 7.64
C SER A 179 -6.82 -17.86 8.20
N HIS A 180 -6.51 -16.88 7.33
CA HIS A 180 -6.09 -15.54 7.71
C HIS A 180 -7.28 -14.56 7.81
N ASP A 181 -8.50 -14.97 7.45
CA ASP A 181 -9.71 -14.12 7.48
C ASP A 181 -10.14 -13.70 8.88
N VAL A 182 -9.52 -14.30 9.91
CA VAL A 182 -9.61 -13.84 11.30
C VAL A 182 -9.23 -12.35 11.48
N TYR A 183 -8.41 -11.79 10.58
CA TYR A 183 -8.17 -10.34 10.52
C TYR A 183 -9.44 -9.56 10.15
N LEU A 184 -10.20 -10.05 9.17
CA LEU A 184 -11.47 -9.45 8.76
C LEU A 184 -12.52 -9.62 9.86
N ASP A 185 -12.48 -10.71 10.64
CA ASP A 185 -13.32 -10.86 11.82
C ASP A 185 -13.01 -9.81 12.89
N LEU A 186 -11.73 -9.58 13.19
CA LEU A 186 -11.32 -8.51 14.10
C LEU A 186 -11.82 -7.15 13.61
N LEU A 187 -11.69 -6.87 12.31
CA LEU A 187 -12.20 -5.64 11.71
C LEU A 187 -13.72 -5.54 11.82
N GLY A 188 -14.47 -6.60 11.51
CA GLY A 188 -15.92 -6.62 11.60
C GLY A 188 -16.42 -6.35 13.02
N ILE A 189 -15.74 -6.93 14.03
CA ILE A 189 -16.03 -6.63 15.44
C ILE A 189 -15.72 -5.16 15.74
N ALA A 190 -14.55 -4.66 15.34
CA ALA A 190 -14.13 -3.27 15.55
C ALA A 190 -15.09 -2.25 14.91
N LEU A 191 -15.57 -2.50 13.69
CA LEU A 191 -16.53 -1.64 13.01
C LEU A 191 -17.87 -1.61 13.77
N ASN A 192 -18.34 -2.77 14.24
CA ASN A 192 -19.58 -2.89 15.00
C ASN A 192 -19.51 -2.23 16.38
N THR A 193 -18.33 -2.21 17.00
CA THR A 193 -18.05 -1.36 18.16
C THR A 193 -18.20 0.10 17.79
N MET A 194 -17.46 0.51 16.76
CA MET A 194 -17.21 1.90 16.48
C MET A 194 -18.45 2.63 15.99
N GLN A 195 -19.36 1.97 15.26
CA GLN A 195 -20.63 2.58 14.85
C GLN A 195 -21.48 3.11 16.02
N LYS A 196 -21.28 2.61 17.25
CA LYS A 196 -22.01 3.09 18.44
C LYS A 196 -21.51 4.48 18.89
N ASN A 197 -20.26 4.81 18.55
CA ASN A 197 -19.55 5.99 19.05
C ASN A 197 -19.11 6.95 17.93
N ASN A 198 -18.91 6.44 16.71
CA ASN A 198 -18.59 7.16 15.50
C ASN A 198 -19.83 7.21 14.61
N GLY A 199 -20.01 8.32 13.89
CA GLY A 199 -21.12 8.49 12.95
C GLY A 199 -20.96 7.64 11.70
N THR A 200 -20.77 8.27 10.54
CA THR A 200 -20.70 7.54 9.26
C THR A 200 -19.30 6.95 9.04
N ILE A 201 -19.25 5.65 8.74
CA ILE A 201 -18.00 4.91 8.51
C ILE A 201 -17.98 4.37 7.08
N LEU A 202 -16.91 4.63 6.35
CA LEU A 202 -16.63 3.98 5.07
C LEU A 202 -15.49 2.96 5.23
N VAL A 203 -15.60 1.82 4.57
CA VAL A 203 -14.53 0.81 4.49
C VAL A 203 -14.12 0.65 3.03
N ALA A 204 -12.97 1.20 2.68
CA ALA A 204 -12.34 1.08 1.36
C ALA A 204 -11.50 -0.20 1.32
N THR A 205 -11.87 -1.14 0.46
CA THR A 205 -11.31 -2.49 0.48
C THR A 205 -11.40 -3.20 -0.88
N SER A 206 -10.90 -4.43 -0.97
CA SER A 206 -11.07 -5.30 -2.15
C SER A 206 -12.46 -5.94 -2.18
N GLU A 207 -12.91 -6.41 -3.36
CA GLU A 207 -14.19 -7.11 -3.51
C GLU A 207 -14.30 -8.31 -2.56
N TYR A 208 -13.25 -9.13 -2.49
CA TYR A 208 -13.17 -10.27 -1.58
C TYR A 208 -13.46 -9.88 -0.12
N CYS A 209 -12.79 -8.85 0.39
CA CYS A 209 -12.98 -8.40 1.77
C CYS A 209 -14.38 -7.84 2.00
N ARG A 210 -14.92 -7.09 1.04
CA ARG A 210 -16.29 -6.56 1.12
C ARG A 210 -17.27 -7.72 1.26
N ASP A 211 -17.19 -8.70 0.37
CA ASP A 211 -18.11 -9.83 0.31
C ASP A 211 -18.02 -10.65 1.60
N TYR A 212 -16.80 -10.98 2.06
CA TYR A 212 -16.58 -11.65 3.35
C TYR A 212 -17.22 -10.89 4.52
N LEU A 213 -16.98 -9.58 4.61
CA LEU A 213 -17.51 -8.75 5.70
C LEU A 213 -19.04 -8.68 5.67
N GLN A 214 -19.65 -8.58 4.48
CA GLN A 214 -21.12 -8.55 4.33
C GLN A 214 -21.78 -9.88 4.69
N GLU A 215 -21.13 -11.00 4.38
CA GLU A 215 -21.66 -12.34 4.65
C GLU A 215 -21.54 -12.71 6.13
N ASN A 216 -20.44 -12.33 6.78
CA ASN A 216 -20.10 -12.80 8.13
C ASN A 216 -20.44 -11.81 9.24
N HIS A 217 -20.68 -10.53 8.91
CA HIS A 217 -20.95 -9.48 9.90
C HIS A 217 -22.21 -8.69 9.54
N ARG A 218 -23.00 -8.35 10.55
CA ARG A 218 -24.18 -7.49 10.39
C ARG A 218 -23.83 -6.06 10.78
N PHE A 219 -23.78 -5.17 9.80
CA PHE A 219 -23.48 -3.77 10.01
C PHE A 219 -24.73 -2.89 10.05
N ALA A 220 -24.68 -1.79 10.81
CA ALA A 220 -25.70 -0.75 10.72
C ALA A 220 -25.61 0.01 9.40
N LYS A 221 -26.67 0.77 9.07
CA LYS A 221 -26.73 1.62 7.87
C LYS A 221 -25.67 2.71 7.82
N SER A 222 -25.04 3.04 8.95
CA SER A 222 -23.95 4.02 9.04
C SER A 222 -22.61 3.48 8.54
N ILE A 223 -22.47 2.17 8.31
CA ILE A 223 -21.27 1.56 7.76
C ILE A 223 -21.49 1.26 6.28
N THR A 224 -20.60 1.75 5.44
CA THR A 224 -20.60 1.52 3.99
C THR A 224 -19.31 0.81 3.58
N LEU A 225 -19.41 -0.28 2.84
CA LEU A 225 -18.26 -1.00 2.28
C LEU A 225 -18.16 -0.70 0.78
N GLN A 226 -16.99 -0.26 0.32
CA GLN A 226 -16.75 0.09 -1.08
C GLN A 226 -15.41 -0.46 -1.58
N CYS A 227 -15.35 -0.65 -2.89
CA CYS A 227 -14.14 -1.08 -3.61
C CYS A 227 -13.70 0.02 -4.58
N PRO A 228 -13.26 1.18 -4.05
CA PRO A 228 -13.01 2.34 -4.89
C PRO A 228 -11.80 2.12 -5.80
N ASN A 229 -11.86 2.64 -7.01
CA ASN A 229 -10.67 2.87 -7.83
C ASN A 229 -9.80 4.00 -7.22
N LYS A 230 -8.68 4.33 -7.87
CA LYS A 230 -7.73 5.32 -7.33
C LYS A 230 -8.36 6.71 -7.17
N ASP A 231 -9.09 7.18 -8.16
CA ASP A 231 -9.69 8.52 -8.16
C ASP A 231 -10.85 8.61 -7.15
N GLU A 232 -11.70 7.58 -7.11
CA GLU A 232 -12.76 7.43 -6.11
C GLU A 232 -12.20 7.42 -4.69
N TYR A 233 -11.10 6.70 -4.46
CA TYR A 233 -10.44 6.69 -3.16
C TYR A 233 -9.88 8.06 -2.79
N GLN A 234 -9.28 8.79 -3.75
CA GLN A 234 -8.85 10.17 -3.49
C GLN A 234 -10.02 11.07 -3.16
N ALA A 235 -11.17 10.95 -3.84
CA ALA A 235 -12.38 11.72 -3.53
C ALA A 235 -12.92 11.41 -2.12
N ILE A 236 -12.97 10.14 -1.74
CA ILE A 236 -13.34 9.70 -0.38
C ILE A 236 -12.46 10.36 0.67
N LEU A 237 -11.14 10.44 0.46
CA LEU A 237 -10.21 11.08 1.40
C LEU A 237 -10.54 12.57 1.63
N GLN A 238 -11.06 13.28 0.63
CA GLN A 238 -11.46 14.69 0.75
C GLN A 238 -12.64 14.88 1.69
N GLU A 239 -13.57 13.92 1.64
CA GLU A 239 -14.83 13.92 2.38
C GLU A 239 -14.70 13.25 3.77
N THR A 240 -13.51 12.76 4.10
CA THR A 240 -13.24 11.99 5.30
C THR A 240 -12.63 12.85 6.41
N LYS A 241 -13.23 12.84 7.60
CA LYS A 241 -12.67 13.49 8.79
C LYS A 241 -11.39 12.82 9.30
N SER A 242 -11.38 11.48 9.35
CA SER A 242 -10.22 10.70 9.81
C SER A 242 -10.09 9.33 9.15
N VAL A 243 -8.88 8.79 9.07
CA VAL A 243 -8.61 7.54 8.35
C VAL A 243 -7.97 6.49 9.26
N TRP A 244 -8.39 5.24 9.14
CA TRP A 244 -7.79 4.08 9.81
C TRP A 244 -7.04 3.24 8.79
N LEU A 245 -5.77 2.97 9.07
CA LEU A 245 -4.85 2.31 8.14
C LEU A 245 -4.24 1.07 8.77
N ASN A 246 -4.10 0.00 7.99
CA ASN A 246 -3.40 -1.22 8.39
C ASN A 246 -1.87 -1.16 8.20
N GLY A 247 -1.29 0.02 7.95
CA GLY A 247 0.16 0.14 7.69
C GLY A 247 0.56 0.08 6.21
N GLY A 248 -0.36 0.23 5.25
CA GLY A 248 0.01 0.38 3.84
C GLY A 248 0.78 1.68 3.57
N SER A 249 1.98 1.60 2.98
CA SER A 249 2.86 2.76 2.79
C SER A 249 2.24 3.85 1.92
N ASN A 250 1.64 3.50 0.78
CA ASN A 250 0.99 4.49 -0.09
C ASN A 250 -0.13 5.22 0.66
N SER A 251 -1.02 4.50 1.35
CA SER A 251 -2.12 5.09 2.11
C SER A 251 -1.65 6.01 3.23
N ILE A 252 -0.59 5.63 3.96
CA ILE A 252 0.01 6.49 4.99
C ILE A 252 0.57 7.77 4.38
N LEU A 253 1.31 7.66 3.27
CA LEU A 253 1.90 8.81 2.61
C LEU A 253 0.83 9.76 2.03
N GLU A 254 -0.26 9.22 1.51
CA GLU A 254 -1.41 9.99 1.01
C GLU A 254 -2.10 10.78 2.13
N VAL A 255 -2.42 10.15 3.27
CA VAL A 255 -3.06 10.87 4.39
C VAL A 255 -2.11 11.89 5.02
N LEU A 256 -0.80 11.61 5.05
CA LEU A 256 0.21 12.58 5.51
C LEU A 256 0.28 13.78 4.57
N ALA A 257 0.32 13.56 3.26
CA ALA A 257 0.38 14.62 2.27
C ALA A 257 -0.90 15.47 2.23
N LEU A 258 -2.06 14.87 2.50
CA LEU A 258 -3.36 15.55 2.63
C LEU A 258 -3.64 16.11 4.02
N GLU A 259 -2.70 15.95 4.96
CA GLU A 259 -2.84 16.36 6.35
C GLU A 259 -4.09 15.82 7.06
N ILE A 260 -4.58 14.65 6.65
CA ILE A 260 -5.76 14.00 7.22
C ILE A 260 -5.36 13.31 8.53
N PRO A 261 -6.09 13.53 9.65
CA PRO A 261 -5.91 12.75 10.86
C PRO A 261 -6.03 11.26 10.56
N PHE A 262 -5.06 10.47 11.00
CA PHE A 262 -5.08 9.02 10.76
C PHE A 262 -4.73 8.23 12.01
N TYR A 263 -5.12 6.97 12.00
CA TYR A 263 -4.91 6.00 13.07
C TYR A 263 -4.37 4.71 12.47
N LEU A 264 -3.49 4.02 13.19
CA LEU A 264 -2.98 2.74 12.76
C LEU A 264 -3.78 1.62 13.44
N PHE A 265 -4.53 0.91 12.61
CA PHE A 265 -5.09 -0.38 12.95
C PHE A 265 -4.01 -1.45 12.91
N MET A 266 -4.38 -2.70 13.20
CA MET A 266 -3.45 -3.83 13.17
C MET A 266 -2.83 -4.03 11.78
N PRO A 267 -1.51 -4.24 11.67
CA PRO A 267 -0.91 -4.76 10.45
C PRO A 267 -1.46 -6.14 10.12
N SER A 268 -1.62 -6.40 8.82
CA SER A 268 -2.02 -7.69 8.26
C SER A 268 -0.84 -8.51 7.71
N ASN A 269 0.33 -7.89 7.55
CA ASN A 269 1.54 -8.51 7.01
C ASN A 269 2.82 -7.83 7.55
N LEU A 270 3.99 -8.34 7.16
CA LEU A 270 5.29 -7.94 7.70
C LEU A 270 5.69 -6.53 7.28
N SER A 271 5.57 -6.18 6.00
CA SER A 271 5.91 -4.84 5.51
C SER A 271 5.08 -3.74 6.18
N GLN A 272 3.82 -4.03 6.50
CA GLN A 272 2.99 -3.13 7.29
C GLN A 272 3.46 -2.99 8.74
N TYR A 273 3.79 -4.08 9.42
CA TYR A 273 4.35 -4.03 10.78
C TYR A 273 5.69 -3.28 10.82
N ASN A 274 6.58 -3.55 9.86
CA ASN A 274 7.87 -2.88 9.75
C ASN A 274 7.73 -1.39 9.44
N LEU A 275 6.71 -0.98 8.66
CA LEU A 275 6.43 0.43 8.46
C LEU A 275 6.02 1.12 9.76
N ILE A 276 5.09 0.53 10.51
CA ILE A 276 4.63 1.07 11.80
C ILE A 276 5.82 1.17 12.78
N SER A 277 6.68 0.15 12.81
CA SER A 277 7.93 0.16 13.59
C SER A 277 8.91 1.25 13.15
N ASN A 278 9.09 1.46 11.85
CA ASN A 278 9.95 2.53 11.32
C ASN A 278 9.42 3.92 11.69
N ILE A 279 8.10 4.13 11.66
CA ILE A 279 7.47 5.38 12.10
C ILE A 279 7.70 5.57 13.61
N SER A 280 7.51 4.51 14.40
CA SER A 280 7.78 4.50 15.85
C SER A 280 9.21 4.91 16.17
N GLU A 281 10.19 4.33 15.48
CA GLU A 281 11.62 4.63 15.64
C GLU A 281 11.94 6.07 15.21
N TYR A 282 11.39 6.53 14.08
CA TYR A 282 11.61 7.89 13.57
C TYR A 282 11.04 8.97 14.50
N LEU A 283 9.93 8.68 15.16
CA LEU A 283 9.25 9.58 16.10
C LEU A 283 9.72 9.40 17.55
N THR A 284 10.54 8.38 17.83
CA THR A 284 10.96 8.02 19.19
C THR A 284 9.76 7.79 20.13
N ILE A 285 8.72 7.12 19.64
CA ILE A 285 7.53 6.74 20.42
C ILE A 285 7.34 5.22 20.38
N PRO A 286 6.86 4.58 21.46
CA PRO A 286 6.56 3.15 21.44
C PRO A 286 5.61 2.76 20.30
N VAL A 287 5.83 1.59 19.69
CA VAL A 287 5.04 1.10 18.55
C VAL A 287 3.57 0.88 18.94
N GLU A 288 3.34 0.51 20.19
CA GLU A 288 2.04 0.32 20.82
C GLU A 288 1.31 1.65 21.07
N ASN A 289 2.02 2.78 21.09
CA ASN A 289 1.35 4.09 21.12
C ASN A 289 0.81 4.48 19.73
N LEU A 290 1.48 4.02 18.67
CA LEU A 290 1.02 4.21 17.29
C LEU A 290 -0.09 3.24 16.90
N CYS A 291 0.06 1.96 17.23
CA CYS A 291 -0.92 0.91 16.97
C CYS A 291 -1.26 0.19 18.29
N PRO A 292 -2.24 0.69 19.07
CA PRO A 292 -2.45 0.20 20.43
C PRO A 292 -2.98 -1.22 20.56
N LEU A 293 -3.58 -1.78 19.51
CA LEU A 293 -3.97 -3.19 19.50
C LEU A 293 -2.76 -4.13 19.63
N LEU A 294 -1.54 -3.68 19.26
CA LEU A 294 -0.31 -4.45 19.47
C LEU A 294 -0.03 -4.69 20.96
N SER A 295 -0.44 -3.81 21.87
CA SER A 295 -0.25 -4.02 23.32
C SER A 295 -0.97 -5.25 23.87
N TYR A 296 -1.94 -5.79 23.12
CA TYR A 296 -2.68 -7.00 23.47
C TYR A 296 -2.12 -8.26 22.79
N MET A 297 -1.14 -8.09 21.90
CA MET A 297 -0.45 -9.17 21.22
C MET A 297 0.89 -9.44 21.90
N SER A 298 0.87 -10.37 22.85
CA SER A 298 2.10 -10.82 23.52
C SER A 298 3.15 -11.21 22.48
N ASN A 299 4.35 -10.64 22.62
CA ASN A 299 5.51 -10.92 21.76
C ASN A 299 5.32 -10.49 20.29
N HIS A 300 4.56 -9.42 19.98
CA HIS A 300 4.48 -8.92 18.60
C HIS A 300 5.87 -8.51 18.04
N ASN A 301 6.85 -8.21 18.89
CA ASN A 301 8.22 -7.90 18.46
C ASN A 301 8.91 -9.05 17.72
N GLN A 302 8.46 -10.30 17.89
CA GLN A 302 9.00 -11.45 17.12
C GLN A 302 8.76 -11.30 15.62
N LEU A 303 7.81 -10.44 15.20
CA LEU A 303 7.60 -10.15 13.79
C LEU A 303 8.84 -9.51 13.14
N LYS A 304 9.69 -8.80 13.90
CA LYS A 304 10.95 -8.25 13.38
C LYS A 304 11.93 -9.34 12.95
N ASP A 305 11.79 -10.53 13.52
CA ASP A 305 12.69 -11.67 13.29
C ASP A 305 12.19 -12.61 12.18
N CYS A 306 10.99 -12.37 11.63
CA CYS A 306 10.46 -13.16 10.52
C CYS A 306 11.31 -13.00 9.26
N GLU A 307 11.61 -14.12 8.60
CA GLU A 307 12.40 -14.10 7.36
C GLU A 307 11.54 -13.78 6.14
N SER A 308 10.21 -13.90 6.26
CA SER A 308 9.28 -13.76 5.14
C SER A 308 7.92 -13.18 5.51
N GLU A 309 7.25 -12.60 4.50
CA GLU A 309 5.85 -12.15 4.58
C GLU A 309 4.89 -13.29 4.94
N GLU A 310 5.09 -14.48 4.36
CA GLU A 310 4.20 -15.64 4.59
C GLU A 310 4.23 -16.11 6.04
N GLU A 311 5.42 -16.16 6.65
CA GLU A 311 5.60 -16.50 8.06
C GLU A 311 4.92 -15.47 8.97
N ALA A 312 5.17 -14.18 8.72
CA ALA A 312 4.60 -13.10 9.52
C ALA A 312 3.07 -13.08 9.46
N ILE A 313 2.47 -13.32 8.29
CA ILE A 313 1.00 -13.38 8.14
C ILE A 313 0.41 -14.48 9.03
N LYS A 314 1.03 -15.66 9.10
CA LYS A 314 0.59 -16.77 9.96
C LYS A 314 0.66 -16.39 11.44
N ILE A 315 1.77 -15.76 11.86
CA ILE A 315 1.96 -15.30 13.24
C ILE A 315 0.93 -14.22 13.60
N ILE A 316 0.69 -13.24 12.71
CA ILE A 316 -0.32 -12.19 12.89
C ILE A 316 -1.72 -12.81 13.03
N ALA A 317 -2.10 -13.73 12.14
CA ALA A 317 -3.41 -14.39 12.20
C ALA A 317 -3.61 -15.17 13.51
N ASP A 318 -2.59 -15.87 13.98
CA ASP A 318 -2.59 -16.60 15.26
C ASP A 318 -2.68 -15.65 16.46
N MET A 319 -1.95 -14.52 16.44
CA MET A 319 -2.08 -13.48 17.46
C MET A 319 -3.49 -12.88 17.51
N ILE A 320 -4.10 -12.60 16.36
CA ILE A 320 -5.47 -12.09 16.28
C ILE A 320 -6.48 -13.13 16.77
N SER A 321 -6.30 -14.40 16.40
CA SER A 321 -7.15 -15.50 16.87
C SER A 321 -7.16 -15.57 18.40
N ARG A 322 -5.97 -15.53 19.03
CA ARG A 322 -5.85 -15.47 20.49
C ARG A 322 -6.47 -14.22 21.09
N LEU A 323 -6.32 -13.07 20.43
CA LEU A 323 -6.89 -11.81 20.87
C LEU A 323 -8.42 -11.89 20.94
N ILE A 324 -9.06 -12.37 19.86
CA ILE A 324 -10.51 -12.53 19.77
C ILE A 324 -11.01 -13.53 20.83
N LEU A 325 -10.28 -14.63 21.07
CA LEU A 325 -10.65 -15.60 22.11
C LEU A 325 -10.49 -15.04 23.53
N LYS A 326 -9.50 -14.17 23.77
CA LYS A 326 -9.18 -13.62 25.10
C LYS A 326 -10.11 -12.47 25.49
N ILE A 327 -10.46 -11.61 24.54
CA ILE A 327 -11.29 -10.45 24.80
C ILE A 327 -12.74 -10.85 24.52
N MET A 328 -13.53 -11.04 25.57
CA MET A 328 -14.98 -11.19 25.40
C MET A 328 -15.50 -10.01 24.56
N PRO A 329 -16.40 -10.24 23.58
CA PRO A 329 -16.87 -9.19 22.66
C PRO A 329 -17.34 -7.91 23.38
N GLU A 330 -17.90 -8.05 24.58
CA GLU A 330 -18.42 -6.97 25.41
C GLU A 330 -17.34 -5.95 25.88
N ASN A 331 -16.07 -6.36 25.95
CA ASN A 331 -14.96 -5.51 26.41
C ASN A 331 -14.05 -5.04 25.28
N LEU A 332 -14.11 -5.67 24.11
CA LEU A 332 -13.34 -5.24 22.93
C LEU A 332 -13.82 -3.84 22.48
N ASP A 333 -15.10 -3.57 22.68
CA ASP A 333 -15.72 -2.29 22.37
C ASP A 333 -15.05 -1.12 23.12
N GLN A 334 -14.99 -1.25 24.45
CA GLN A 334 -14.39 -0.25 25.33
C GLN A 334 -12.88 -0.14 25.09
N LEU A 335 -12.24 -1.26 24.77
CA LEU A 335 -10.83 -1.27 24.44
C LEU A 335 -10.57 -0.41 23.21
N ILE A 336 -11.15 -0.74 22.06
CA ILE A 336 -10.91 -0.04 20.79
C ILE A 336 -11.20 1.47 20.94
N TRP A 337 -12.27 1.82 21.66
CA TRP A 337 -12.59 3.22 21.94
C TRP A 337 -11.55 3.93 22.84
N SER A 338 -11.08 3.25 23.88
CA SER A 338 -10.03 3.79 24.76
C SER A 338 -8.70 3.98 24.00
N LEU A 339 -8.41 3.11 23.05
CA LEU A 339 -7.24 3.18 22.19
C LEU A 339 -7.35 4.35 21.21
N TYR A 340 -8.51 4.52 20.55
CA TYR A 340 -8.80 5.66 19.69
C TYR A 340 -8.58 7.00 20.40
N SER A 341 -9.18 7.13 21.59
CA SER A 341 -9.15 8.36 22.39
C SER A 341 -7.72 8.72 22.83
N LYS A 342 -6.86 7.72 23.09
CA LYS A 342 -5.45 7.93 23.41
C LYS A 342 -4.64 8.32 22.17
N SER A 343 -4.83 7.63 21.05
CA SER A 343 -4.08 7.87 19.81
C SER A 343 -4.40 9.22 19.17
N SER A 344 -5.64 9.73 19.26
CA SER A 344 -5.99 11.03 18.65
C SER A 344 -5.19 12.17 19.27
N SER A 345 -5.02 12.14 20.60
CA SER A 345 -4.22 13.13 21.33
C SER A 345 -2.73 13.11 20.97
N LEU A 346 -2.21 11.93 20.58
CA LEU A 346 -0.79 11.74 20.26
C LEU A 346 -0.46 12.20 18.83
N LEU A 347 -1.36 12.00 17.87
CA LEU A 347 -1.08 12.30 16.46
C LEU A 347 -1.46 13.73 16.06
N ASP A 348 -2.47 14.33 16.69
CA ASP A 348 -2.94 15.66 16.29
C ASP A 348 -2.09 16.82 16.83
N ASN A 349 -1.31 16.61 17.90
CA ASN A 349 -0.59 17.69 18.60
C ASN A 349 0.93 17.50 18.73
N GLN A 350 1.50 16.45 18.14
CA GLN A 350 2.94 16.21 18.24
C GLN A 350 3.71 16.86 17.09
N GLN A 351 4.79 17.59 17.44
CA GLN A 351 5.80 18.07 16.50
C GLN A 351 6.32 16.94 15.58
N GLY A 352 6.28 15.69 16.04
CA GLY A 352 6.63 14.50 15.27
C GLY A 352 5.79 14.29 14.02
N VAL A 353 4.46 14.44 14.10
CA VAL A 353 3.58 14.24 12.92
C VAL A 353 3.76 15.38 11.91
N VAL A 354 3.96 16.61 12.38
CA VAL A 354 4.30 17.75 11.51
C VAL A 354 5.59 17.47 10.74
N LYS A 355 6.60 16.88 11.39
CA LYS A 355 7.84 16.45 10.74
C LYS A 355 7.57 15.38 9.67
N LEU A 356 6.79 14.34 9.97
CA LEU A 356 6.41 13.32 8.99
C LEU A 356 5.66 13.89 7.79
N ARG A 357 4.72 14.81 8.00
CA ARG A 357 3.98 15.48 6.92
C ARG A 357 4.92 16.25 6.00
N LYS A 358 5.89 16.99 6.57
CA LYS A 358 6.91 17.70 5.81
C LYS A 358 7.77 16.76 4.97
N GLU A 359 8.21 15.64 5.56
CA GLU A 359 8.99 14.64 4.82
C GLU A 359 8.17 13.98 3.71
N ALA A 360 6.90 13.67 3.96
CA ALA A 360 5.99 13.05 2.98
C ALA A 360 5.81 13.89 1.70
N GLN A 361 6.04 15.22 1.76
CA GLN A 361 6.03 16.08 0.56
C GLN A 361 7.05 15.66 -0.50
N LYS A 362 8.17 15.01 -0.10
CA LYS A 362 9.15 14.45 -1.04
C LYS A 362 8.51 13.41 -1.99
N SER A 363 7.45 12.73 -1.58
CA SER A 363 6.74 11.74 -2.39
C SER A 363 5.91 12.35 -3.53
N LEU A 364 5.43 13.59 -3.38
CA LEU A 364 4.56 14.24 -4.37
C LEU A 364 5.25 14.52 -5.70
N THR A 365 6.56 14.80 -5.67
CA THR A 365 7.35 15.10 -6.87
C THR A 365 8.10 13.88 -7.41
N SER A 366 8.13 12.78 -6.66
CA SER A 366 8.94 11.61 -6.98
C SER A 366 8.47 10.91 -8.27
N SER A 367 7.17 10.87 -8.56
CA SER A 367 6.67 10.32 -9.83
C SER A 367 7.22 11.08 -11.05
N GLY A 368 7.36 12.41 -10.92
CA GLY A 368 7.96 13.26 -11.94
C GLY A 368 9.42 12.90 -12.20
N MET A 369 10.22 12.74 -11.14
CA MET A 369 11.62 12.33 -11.24
C MET A 369 11.76 10.93 -11.87
N ILE A 370 10.92 9.98 -11.43
CA ILE A 370 10.91 8.61 -11.96
C ILE A 370 10.56 8.61 -13.45
N ALA A 371 9.56 9.38 -13.85
CA ALA A 371 9.17 9.50 -15.26
C ALA A 371 10.30 10.07 -16.12
N ASP A 372 11.04 11.08 -15.64
CA ASP A 372 12.17 11.64 -16.37
C ASP A 372 13.28 10.62 -16.61
N ILE A 373 13.57 9.78 -15.61
CA ILE A 373 14.56 8.69 -15.70
C ILE A 373 14.09 7.60 -16.67
N ILE A 374 12.81 7.24 -16.65
CA ILE A 374 12.26 6.23 -17.57
C ILE A 374 12.26 6.74 -19.01
N MET A 375 12.05 8.05 -19.21
CA MET A 375 11.91 8.66 -20.53
C MET A 375 13.24 9.05 -21.19
N SER A 376 14.33 9.21 -20.44
CA SER A 376 15.69 9.38 -20.99
C SER A 376 16.14 8.12 -21.74
#